data_AF-W0V2S2-F1
#
_entry.id   AF-W0V2S2-F1
#
_cell.length_a   1.000
_cell.length_b   1.000
_cell.length_c   1.000
_cell.angle_alpha   90.00
_cell.angle_beta   90.00
_cell.angle_gamma   90.00
#
_symmetry.space_group_name_H-M   'P 1'
#
loop_
_entity.id
_entity.type
_entity.pdbx_description
1 polymer ?
#
loop_
_entity_poly.entity_id
_entity_poly.type
_entity_poly.pdbx_seq_one_letter_code
_entity_poly.pdbx_strand_id
1 'polypeptide(L)'
;MMMKPRISLFAEQEREERRSKIGDPLVGLAEHVDFEALAARIDTAAPRPSRAKGGRPPYPTILMIKILVLQQLYNLADDALEYQLLDRRNFLRFLDLTESSSIPDAKTIWLFRDRLA
;
A
#
# COMPACT_ATOMS: atom_id res chain seq x y z
N MET A 1 6.63 -39.85 -14.75
CA MET A 1 7.79 -39.42 -13.93
C MET A 1 7.42 -38.09 -13.28
N MET A 2 7.03 -38.08 -12.00
CA MET A 2 6.73 -36.82 -11.29
C MET A 2 8.04 -36.12 -10.95
N MET A 3 8.28 -34.94 -11.53
CA MET A 3 9.37 -34.07 -11.10
C MET A 3 9.05 -33.59 -9.68
N LYS A 4 9.85 -34.02 -8.69
CA LYS A 4 9.80 -33.43 -7.34
C LYS A 4 10.22 -31.96 -7.45
N PRO A 5 9.43 -31.01 -6.96
CA PRO A 5 9.84 -29.61 -6.97
C PRO A 5 11.03 -29.45 -6.01
N ARG A 6 12.19 -29.04 -6.55
CA ARG A 6 13.29 -28.54 -5.72
C ARG A 6 12.93 -27.13 -5.29
N ILE A 7 12.48 -26.98 -4.06
CA ILE A 7 12.27 -25.67 -3.44
C ILE A 7 13.66 -25.14 -3.09
N SER A 8 14.09 -24.08 -3.77
CA SER A 8 15.32 -23.35 -3.41
C SER A 8 15.16 -22.74 -2.01
N LEU A 9 16.21 -22.80 -1.19
CA LEU A 9 16.24 -22.12 0.10
C LEU A 9 16.06 -20.59 -0.05
N PHE A 10 16.45 -20.05 -1.21
CA PHE A 10 16.39 -18.63 -1.55
C PHE A 10 15.24 -18.30 -2.52
N ALA A 11 14.23 -19.17 -2.63
CA ALA A 11 13.17 -19.02 -3.64
C ALA A 11 12.41 -17.68 -3.52
N GLU A 12 12.38 -17.06 -2.34
CA GLU A 12 11.76 -15.76 -2.11
C GLU A 12 12.61 -14.61 -2.69
N GLN A 13 13.89 -14.58 -2.34
CA GLN A 13 14.86 -13.62 -2.85
C GLN A 13 15.01 -13.73 -4.38
N GLU A 14 15.09 -14.95 -4.92
CA GLU A 14 15.13 -15.18 -6.37
C GLU A 14 13.90 -14.60 -7.09
N ARG A 15 12.70 -14.69 -6.50
CA ARG A 15 11.48 -14.10 -7.05
C ARG A 15 11.54 -12.57 -7.02
N GLU A 16 12.05 -11.99 -5.95
CA GLU A 16 12.21 -10.54 -5.81
C GLU A 16 13.21 -9.99 -6.82
N GLU A 17 14.39 -10.60 -6.95
CA GLU A 17 15.39 -10.21 -7.93
C GLU A 17 14.86 -10.31 -9.36
N ARG A 18 14.16 -11.40 -9.69
CA ARG A 18 13.50 -11.55 -10.99
C ARG A 18 12.46 -10.47 -11.24
N ARG A 19 11.65 -10.12 -10.23
CA ARG A 19 10.66 -9.04 -10.33
C ARG A 19 11.34 -7.69 -10.57
N SER A 20 12.38 -7.37 -9.80
CA SER A 20 13.15 -6.14 -9.97
C SER A 20 13.80 -6.04 -11.35
N LYS A 21 14.28 -7.16 -11.92
CA LYS A 21 14.81 -7.22 -13.29
C LYS A 21 13.77 -6.95 -14.38
N ILE A 22 12.53 -7.39 -14.18
CA ILE A 22 11.42 -7.11 -15.12
C ILE A 22 11.05 -5.62 -15.08
N GLY A 23 11.29 -4.96 -13.94
CA GLY A 23 10.89 -3.59 -13.67
C GLY A 23 9.53 -3.57 -12.97
N ASP A 24 9.44 -2.73 -11.94
CA ASP A 24 8.19 -2.49 -11.21
C ASP A 24 7.77 -1.04 -11.41
N PRO A 25 6.68 -0.78 -12.15
CA PRO A 25 6.23 0.58 -12.43
C PRO A 25 5.89 1.36 -11.16
N LEU A 26 5.52 0.68 -10.07
CA LEU A 26 5.22 1.35 -8.80
C LEU A 26 6.49 1.92 -8.13
N VAL A 27 7.64 1.28 -8.33
CA VAL A 27 8.93 1.82 -7.87
C VAL A 27 9.25 3.11 -8.62
N GLY A 28 9.11 3.10 -9.95
CA GLY A 28 9.29 4.31 -10.75
C GLY A 28 8.32 5.42 -10.33
N LEU A 29 7.05 5.09 -10.04
CA LEU A 29 6.09 6.07 -9.54
C LEU A 29 6.51 6.67 -8.19
N ALA A 30 7.00 5.85 -7.25
CA ALA A 30 7.49 6.29 -5.96
C ALA A 30 8.70 7.22 -6.06
N GLU A 31 9.58 7.01 -7.04
CA GLU A 31 10.75 7.85 -7.27
C GLU A 31 10.41 9.23 -7.85
N HIS A 32 9.33 9.34 -8.64
CA HIS A 32 8.99 10.56 -9.36
C HIS A 32 7.92 11.42 -8.68
N VAL A 33 7.25 10.89 -7.66
CA VAL A 33 6.17 11.59 -6.95
C VAL A 33 6.59 11.88 -5.51
N ASP A 34 6.58 13.16 -5.14
CA ASP A 34 6.78 13.60 -3.76
C ASP A 34 5.49 13.38 -2.95
N PHE A 35 5.35 12.15 -2.45
CA PHE A 35 4.21 11.76 -1.62
C PHE A 35 4.21 12.44 -0.24
N GLU A 36 5.37 12.86 0.26
CA GLU A 36 5.49 13.56 1.54
C GLU A 36 4.90 14.97 1.43
N ALA A 37 5.28 15.72 0.39
CA ALA A 37 4.69 17.02 0.11
C ALA A 37 3.19 16.93 -0.16
N LEU A 38 2.74 15.91 -0.90
CA LEU A 38 1.31 15.69 -1.14
C LEU A 38 0.56 15.39 0.16
N ALA A 39 1.13 14.56 1.05
CA ALA A 39 0.55 14.26 2.35
C ALA A 39 0.44 15.50 3.23
N ALA A 40 1.49 16.34 3.28
CA ALA A 40 1.48 17.58 4.05
C ALA A 40 0.40 18.56 3.54
N ARG A 41 0.26 18.68 2.22
CA ARG A 41 -0.80 19.51 1.61
C ARG A 41 -2.20 18.99 1.96
N ILE A 42 -2.41 17.69 1.92
CA ILE A 42 -3.69 17.06 2.28
C ILE A 42 -4.00 17.26 3.77
N ASP A 43 -3.02 17.04 4.66
CA ASP A 43 -3.24 17.27 6.10
C ASP A 43 -3.55 18.74 6.43
N THR A 44 -3.07 19.68 5.61
CA THR A 44 -3.41 21.11 5.72
C THR A 44 -4.82 21.41 5.22
N ALA A 45 -5.21 20.85 4.07
CA ALA A 45 -6.50 21.10 3.44
C ALA A 45 -7.67 20.34 4.09
N ALA A 46 -7.41 19.12 4.56
CA ALA A 46 -8.37 18.22 5.20
C ALA A 46 -7.78 17.68 6.52
N PRO A 47 -7.83 18.49 7.60
CA PRO A 47 -7.20 18.16 8.87
C PRO A 47 -7.74 16.87 9.49
N ARG A 48 -6.87 16.16 10.22
CA ARG A 48 -7.26 14.91 10.90
C ARG A 48 -8.20 15.19 12.07
N PRO A 49 -9.15 14.28 12.35
CA PRO A 49 -9.96 14.37 13.55
C PRO A 49 -9.09 14.32 14.82
N SER A 50 -9.52 15.07 15.84
CA SER A 50 -8.80 15.20 17.10
C SER A 50 -8.57 13.85 17.81
N ARG A 51 -7.38 13.66 18.38
CA ARG A 51 -7.02 12.49 19.20
C ARG A 51 -7.59 12.53 20.63
N ALA A 52 -8.36 13.57 20.97
CA ALA A 52 -8.85 13.80 22.34
C ALA A 52 -9.68 12.65 22.92
N LYS A 53 -10.25 11.79 22.08
CA LYS A 53 -11.10 10.66 22.51
C LYS A 53 -10.37 9.32 22.69
N GLY A 54 -9.03 9.29 22.54
CA GLY A 54 -8.25 8.06 22.60
C GLY A 54 -8.51 7.10 21.42
N GLY A 55 -7.88 5.92 21.44
CA GLY A 55 -8.00 4.88 20.39
C GLY A 55 -6.71 4.60 19.63
N ARG A 56 -6.77 3.67 18.65
CA ARG A 56 -5.64 3.36 17.77
C ARG A 56 -5.28 4.62 16.96
N PRO A 57 -4.00 5.00 16.89
CA PRO A 57 -3.59 6.12 16.05
C PRO A 57 -4.05 5.90 14.60
N PRO A 58 -4.53 6.95 13.91
CA PRO A 58 -4.89 6.84 12.50
C PRO A 58 -3.64 6.56 11.66
N TYR A 59 -3.83 5.87 10.53
CA TYR A 59 -2.76 5.60 9.58
C TYR A 59 -2.11 6.89 9.07
N PRO A 60 -0.81 6.86 8.72
CA PRO A 60 -0.13 7.98 8.08
C PRO A 60 -0.85 8.41 6.79
N THR A 61 -1.01 9.72 6.59
CA THR A 61 -1.66 10.28 5.39
C THR A 61 -0.94 9.86 4.10
N ILE A 62 0.40 9.81 4.13
CA ILE A 62 1.22 9.34 3.01
C ILE A 62 0.85 7.91 2.58
N LEU A 63 0.65 7.00 3.54
CA LEU A 63 0.26 5.62 3.28
C LEU A 63 -1.11 5.56 2.60
N MET A 64 -2.08 6.28 3.17
CA MET A 64 -3.45 6.29 2.65
C MET A 64 -3.53 6.89 1.23
N ILE A 65 -2.72 7.91 0.93
CA ILE A 65 -2.62 8.46 -0.43
C ILE A 65 -2.07 7.43 -1.40
N LYS A 66 -0.96 6.76 -1.05
CA LYS A 66 -0.41 5.70 -1.89
C LYS A 66 -1.44 4.57 -2.13
N ILE A 67 -2.25 4.23 -1.12
CA ILE A 67 -3.34 3.25 -1.26
C ILE A 67 -4.42 3.74 -2.25
N LEU A 68 -4.85 5.01 -2.19
CA LEU A 68 -5.80 5.55 -3.17
C LEU A 68 -5.21 5.60 -4.59
N VAL A 69 -3.90 5.81 -4.73
CA VAL A 69 -3.23 5.70 -6.03
C VAL A 69 -3.31 4.27 -6.56
N LEU A 70 -3.03 3.25 -5.74
CA LEU A 70 -3.21 1.85 -6.14
C LEU A 70 -4.67 1.56 -6.50
N GLN A 71 -5.61 2.09 -5.72
CA GLN A 71 -7.04 1.95 -6.00
C GLN A 71 -7.38 2.43 -7.41
N GLN A 72 -6.93 3.63 -7.76
CA GLN A 72 -7.21 4.24 -9.05
C GLN A 72 -6.49 3.55 -10.21
N LEU A 73 -5.21 3.20 -10.04
CA LEU A 73 -4.41 2.57 -11.09
C LEU A 73 -4.92 1.18 -11.48
N TYR A 74 -5.46 0.44 -10.52
CA TYR A 74 -5.95 -0.93 -10.74
C TYR A 74 -7.48 -1.03 -10.76
N ASN A 75 -8.18 0.10 -10.67
CA ASN A 75 -9.65 0.20 -10.66
C ASN A 75 -10.30 -0.77 -9.66
N LEU A 76 -9.83 -0.72 -8.40
CA LEU A 76 -10.26 -1.65 -7.35
C LEU A 76 -11.34 -1.05 -6.44
N ALA A 77 -12.35 -1.85 -6.09
CA ALA A 77 -13.24 -1.52 -4.97
C ALA A 77 -12.50 -1.64 -3.63
N ASP A 78 -13.03 -1.06 -2.56
CA ASP A 78 -12.37 -1.02 -1.25
C ASP A 78 -12.06 -2.44 -0.71
N ASP A 79 -13.02 -3.37 -0.76
CA ASP A 79 -12.83 -4.77 -0.32
C ASP A 79 -11.83 -5.52 -1.20
N ALA A 80 -11.86 -5.26 -2.51
CA ALA A 80 -10.92 -5.86 -3.44
C ALA A 80 -9.50 -5.35 -3.18
N LEU A 81 -9.35 -4.06 -2.87
CA LEU A 81 -8.07 -3.45 -2.53
C LEU A 81 -7.50 -4.05 -1.24
N GLU A 82 -8.30 -4.15 -0.17
CA GLU A 82 -7.89 -4.81 1.08
C GLU A 82 -7.36 -6.22 0.82
N TYR A 83 -8.10 -7.03 0.06
CA TYR A 83 -7.67 -8.38 -0.31
C TYR A 83 -6.36 -8.38 -1.11
N GLN A 84 -6.22 -7.49 -2.11
CA GLN A 84 -4.99 -7.41 -2.89
C GLN A 84 -3.80 -6.93 -2.05
N LEU A 85 -3.98 -6.07 -1.05
CA LEU A 85 -2.91 -5.64 -0.16
C LEU A 85 -2.36 -6.80 0.69
N LEU A 86 -3.18 -7.79 1.03
CA LEU A 86 -2.77 -8.97 1.79
C LEU A 86 -1.93 -9.96 0.95
N ASP A 87 -2.14 -10.00 -0.36
CA ASP A 87 -1.54 -11.02 -1.25
C ASP A 87 -0.41 -10.46 -2.14
N ARG A 88 -0.50 -9.19 -2.55
CA ARG A 88 0.38 -8.61 -3.56
C ARG A 88 1.60 -7.93 -2.96
N ARG A 89 2.74 -8.63 -3.05
CA ARG A 89 4.03 -8.11 -2.56
C ARG A 89 4.51 -6.82 -3.23
N ASN A 90 4.20 -6.60 -4.51
CA ASN A 90 4.58 -5.34 -5.16
C ASN A 90 3.84 -4.13 -4.56
N PHE A 91 2.58 -4.31 -4.13
CA PHE A 91 1.83 -3.27 -3.44
C PHE A 91 2.44 -2.97 -2.08
N LEU A 92 2.72 -4.02 -1.30
CA LEU A 92 3.38 -3.87 -0.01
C LEU A 92 4.73 -3.15 -0.12
N ARG A 93 5.54 -3.47 -1.14
CA ARG A 93 6.80 -2.78 -1.42
C ARG A 93 6.60 -1.30 -1.75
N PHE A 94 5.60 -0.97 -2.57
CA PHE A 94 5.27 0.42 -2.89
C PHE A 94 4.80 1.23 -1.67
N LEU A 95 4.08 0.58 -0.77
CA LEU A 95 3.56 1.16 0.47
C LEU A 95 4.56 1.19 1.62
N ASP A 96 5.77 0.65 1.44
CA ASP A 96 6.78 0.48 2.48
C ASP A 96 6.26 -0.31 3.69
N LEU A 97 5.38 -1.30 3.44
CA LEU A 97 4.79 -2.16 4.46
C LEU A 97 5.47 -3.53 4.47
N THR A 98 5.85 -3.99 5.66
CA THR A 98 6.46 -5.31 5.87
C THR A 98 5.54 -6.28 6.62
N GLU A 99 4.53 -5.78 7.33
CA GLU A 99 3.65 -6.59 8.18
C GLU A 99 2.17 -6.44 7.83
N SER A 100 1.41 -7.54 7.89
CA SER A 100 -0.04 -7.53 7.60
C SER A 100 -0.86 -6.72 8.60
N SER A 101 -0.41 -6.59 9.85
CA SER A 101 -1.06 -5.82 10.92
C SER A 101 -1.15 -4.30 10.62
N SER A 102 -0.39 -3.85 9.62
CA SER A 102 -0.31 -2.47 9.14
C SER A 102 -1.21 -2.17 7.95
N ILE A 103 -1.94 -3.16 7.43
CA ILE A 103 -2.85 -2.99 6.28
C ILE A 103 -4.18 -2.39 6.76
N PRO A 104 -4.61 -1.24 6.20
CA PRO A 104 -5.93 -0.68 6.48
C PRO A 104 -7.05 -1.55 5.89
N ASP A 105 -8.13 -1.72 6.65
CA ASP A 105 -9.34 -2.36 6.15
C ASP A 105 -10.11 -1.45 5.16
N ALA A 106 -11.05 -2.04 4.42
CA ALA A 106 -11.87 -1.35 3.43
C ALA A 106 -12.61 -0.14 4.03
N LYS A 107 -13.10 -0.27 5.26
CA LYS A 107 -13.80 0.81 5.96
C LYS A 107 -12.88 1.99 6.28
N THR A 108 -11.63 1.71 6.65
CA THR A 108 -10.61 2.72 6.90
C THR A 108 -10.24 3.47 5.62
N ILE A 109 -10.14 2.75 4.51
CA ILE A 109 -9.91 3.33 3.18
C ILE A 109 -11.07 4.24 2.80
N TRP A 110 -12.31 3.76 2.96
CA TRP A 110 -13.52 4.54 2.71
C TRP A 110 -13.56 5.82 3.56
N LEU A 111 -13.35 5.72 4.88
CA LEU A 111 -13.35 6.87 5.79
C LEU A 111 -12.30 7.92 5.42
N PHE A 112 -11.13 7.48 4.96
CA PHE A 112 -10.10 8.41 4.50
C PHE A 112 -10.51 9.10 3.21
N ARG A 113 -11.12 8.39 2.26
CA ARG A 113 -11.63 8.97 1.02
C ARG A 113 -12.76 9.97 1.28
N ASP A 114 -13.69 9.63 2.18
CA ASP A 114 -14.79 10.51 2.60
C ASP A 114 -14.28 11.82 3.22
N ARG A 115 -13.17 11.76 3.99
CA ARG A 115 -12.49 12.96 4.51
C ARG A 115 -11.97 13.91 3.43
N LEU A 116 -11.72 13.42 2.21
CA LEU A 116 -11.18 14.22 1.11
C LEU A 116 -12.28 14.83 0.22
N ALA A 117 -13.54 14.44 0.40
CA ALA A 117 -14.69 14.96 -0.34
C ALA A 117 -15.09 16.35 0.18
#